data_AF-A0A0G1CXU1-F1
#
_entry.id   AF-A0A0G1CXU1-F1
#
_cell.length_a   1.000
_cell.length_b   1.000
_cell.length_c   1.000
_cell.angle_alpha   90.00
_cell.angle_beta   90.00
_cell.angle_gamma   90.00
#
_symmetry.space_group_name_H-M   'P 1'
#
loop_
_entity.id
_entity.type
_entity.pdbx_description
1 polymer ?
#
loop_
_entity_poly.entity_id
_entity_poly.type
_entity_poly.pdbx_seq_one_letter_code
_entity_poly.pdbx_strand_id
1 'polypeptide(L)'
;MQGIKWLTYRKLRFFITLVLLVIIFGGIVYTIRYGFEVQRIEFLGEGMDIQLNGRMISGNMIFFPSQKIRQDLLREYPQLKDVSIRKQFPHTITIIPILRTPFAILATSKASYGVDAEGNVVGVGIHDTSLPELDIDVGTVRVGTAVTDQNVQSALQFLKQSTLLLPVSAISTSEDGLSLRAKSGQTEILFTQSQPVDSLMATLQTLITGVRIKGTMPKIIDLRFSKPVIQW
;
A
#
# COMPACT_ATOMS: atom_id res chain seq x y z
N MET A 1 -35.24 -69.91 9.32
CA MET A 1 -34.27 -69.65 8.22
C MET A 1 -34.35 -68.25 7.60
N GLN A 2 -35.42 -67.48 7.75
CA GLN A 2 -35.55 -66.14 7.13
C GLN A 2 -34.71 -65.03 7.81
N GLY A 3 -34.50 -65.08 9.13
CA GLY A 3 -33.71 -64.07 9.85
C GLY A 3 -32.21 -64.02 9.49
N ILE A 4 -31.60 -65.17 9.16
CA ILE A 4 -30.18 -65.26 8.79
C ILE A 4 -29.93 -64.59 7.43
N LYS A 5 -30.87 -64.73 6.49
CA LYS A 5 -30.78 -64.07 5.17
C LYS A 5 -30.88 -62.54 5.28
N TRP A 6 -31.71 -62.02 6.19
CA TRP A 6 -31.83 -60.57 6.40
C TRP A 6 -30.54 -59.94 6.96
N LEU A 7 -29.89 -60.62 7.90
CA LEU A 7 -28.60 -60.16 8.45
C LEU A 7 -27.47 -60.19 7.40
N THR A 8 -27.45 -61.16 6.48
CA THR A 8 -26.46 -61.20 5.40
C THR A 8 -26.69 -60.11 4.34
N TYR A 9 -27.94 -59.81 3.96
CA TYR A 9 -28.23 -58.69 3.05
C TYR A 9 -27.86 -57.31 3.63
N ARG A 10 -28.07 -57.10 4.94
CA ARG A 10 -27.68 -55.86 5.62
C ARG A 10 -26.17 -55.66 5.65
N LYS A 11 -25.41 -56.73 5.94
CA LYS A 11 -23.94 -56.71 5.92
C LYS A 11 -23.39 -56.48 4.51
N LEU A 12 -23.99 -57.08 3.49
CA LEU A 12 -23.58 -56.90 2.09
C LEU A 12 -23.83 -55.47 1.59
N ARG A 13 -25.00 -54.88 1.88
CA ARG A 13 -25.28 -53.48 1.55
C ARG A 13 -24.28 -52.53 2.19
N PHE A 14 -23.99 -52.72 3.49
CA PHE A 14 -22.99 -51.91 4.19
C PHE A 14 -21.61 -52.01 3.54
N PHE A 15 -21.18 -53.23 3.16
CA PHE A 15 -19.91 -53.44 2.47
C PHE A 15 -19.85 -52.73 1.11
N ILE A 16 -20.91 -52.82 0.30
CA ILE A 16 -20.99 -52.13 -1.00
C ILE A 16 -20.94 -50.61 -0.80
N THR A 17 -21.67 -50.07 0.18
CA THR A 17 -21.62 -48.64 0.51
C THR A 17 -20.23 -48.21 0.96
N LEU A 18 -19.53 -49.02 1.76
CA LEU A 18 -18.16 -48.75 2.19
C LEU A 18 -17.19 -48.71 1.01
N VAL A 19 -17.27 -49.69 0.10
CA VAL A 19 -16.44 -49.75 -1.11
C VAL A 19 -16.70 -48.54 -2.01
N LEU A 20 -17.97 -48.17 -2.21
CA LEU A 20 -18.32 -46.96 -2.97
C LEU A 20 -17.75 -45.70 -2.32
N LEU A 21 -17.84 -45.56 -1.00
CA LEU A 21 -17.25 -44.42 -0.28
C LEU A 21 -15.73 -44.36 -0.45
N VAL A 22 -15.04 -45.50 -0.42
CA VAL A 22 -13.58 -45.55 -0.64
C VAL A 22 -13.22 -45.15 -2.08
N ILE A 23 -13.98 -45.61 -3.07
CA ILE A 23 -13.76 -45.24 -4.48
C ILE A 23 -14.01 -43.74 -4.69
N ILE A 24 -15.11 -43.21 -4.13
CA ILE A 24 -15.43 -41.77 -4.20
C ILE A 24 -14.33 -40.95 -3.51
N PHE A 25 -13.93 -41.35 -2.31
CA PHE A 25 -12.86 -40.67 -1.57
C PHE A 25 -11.53 -40.72 -2.33
N GLY A 26 -11.16 -41.88 -2.88
CA GLY A 26 -9.98 -42.04 -3.71
C GLY A 26 -10.02 -41.17 -4.98
N GLY A 27 -11.17 -41.11 -5.65
CA GLY A 27 -11.39 -40.26 -6.82
C GLY A 27 -11.29 -38.77 -6.48
N ILE A 28 -11.82 -38.33 -5.34
CA ILE A 28 -11.69 -36.96 -4.85
C ILE A 28 -10.22 -36.64 -4.56
N VAL A 29 -9.51 -37.49 -3.83
CA VAL A 29 -8.09 -37.30 -3.52
C VAL A 29 -7.23 -37.26 -4.79
N TYR A 30 -7.52 -38.14 -5.76
CA TYR A 30 -6.84 -38.15 -7.05
C TYR A 30 -7.07 -36.85 -7.83
N THR A 31 -8.32 -36.40 -7.92
CA THR A 31 -8.69 -35.15 -8.62
C THR A 31 -8.06 -33.93 -7.96
N ILE A 32 -8.06 -33.87 -6.62
CA ILE A 32 -7.39 -32.81 -5.85
C ILE A 32 -5.89 -32.80 -6.12
N ARG A 33 -5.25 -33.99 -6.16
CA ARG A 33 -3.79 -34.10 -6.29
C ARG A 33 -3.29 -33.73 -7.69
N TYR A 34 -3.94 -34.21 -8.73
CA TYR A 34 -3.47 -34.06 -10.13
C TYR A 34 -4.20 -32.97 -10.90
N GLY A 35 -5.46 -32.66 -10.55
CA GLY A 35 -6.25 -31.66 -11.25
C GLY A 35 -5.93 -30.21 -10.86
N PHE A 36 -5.30 -29.98 -9.71
CA PHE A 36 -5.03 -28.65 -9.15
C PHE A 36 -3.53 -28.33 -9.05
N GLU A 37 -2.69 -28.97 -9.86
CA GLU A 37 -1.29 -28.59 -9.94
C GLU A 37 -1.14 -27.23 -10.62
N VAL A 38 -0.29 -26.37 -10.08
CA VAL A 38 -0.02 -25.05 -10.67
C VAL A 38 0.80 -25.26 -11.94
N GLN A 39 0.18 -25.05 -13.10
CA GLN A 39 0.84 -25.20 -14.41
C GLN A 39 1.30 -23.87 -14.97
N ARG A 40 0.60 -22.78 -14.63
CA ARG A 40 0.87 -21.46 -15.18
C ARG A 40 0.86 -20.40 -14.10
N ILE A 41 1.88 -19.55 -14.11
CA ILE A 41 1.87 -18.29 -13.39
C ILE A 41 1.86 -17.17 -14.42
N GLU A 42 0.87 -16.30 -14.32
CA GLU A 42 0.75 -15.12 -15.18
C GLU A 42 1.06 -13.88 -14.36
N PHE A 43 1.95 -13.05 -14.89
CA PHE A 43 2.27 -11.74 -14.33
C PHE A 43 1.52 -10.67 -15.11
N LEU A 44 0.63 -9.97 -14.42
CA LEU A 44 -0.11 -8.85 -14.99
C LEU A 44 0.38 -7.55 -14.35
N GLY A 45 1.46 -7.00 -14.90
CA GLY A 45 2.02 -5.72 -14.48
C GLY A 45 2.86 -5.09 -15.58
N GLU A 46 2.63 -3.81 -15.86
CA GLU A 46 3.47 -3.05 -16.78
C GLU A 46 4.77 -2.64 -16.07
N GLY A 47 5.92 -2.79 -16.75
CA GLY A 47 7.19 -2.18 -16.34
C GLY A 47 8.06 -2.95 -15.33
N MET A 48 7.74 -4.20 -14.97
CA MET A 48 8.65 -5.06 -14.17
C MET A 48 8.74 -6.48 -14.72
N ASP A 49 9.98 -6.95 -14.87
CA ASP A 49 10.30 -8.37 -15.05
C ASP A 49 10.59 -8.99 -13.68
N ILE A 50 9.57 -9.60 -13.06
CA ILE A 50 9.74 -10.30 -11.77
C ILE A 50 10.15 -11.74 -12.08
N GLN A 51 11.43 -12.05 -11.86
CA GLN A 51 11.92 -13.42 -12.00
C GLN A 51 11.54 -14.23 -10.77
N LEU A 52 10.50 -15.07 -10.88
CA LEU A 52 10.23 -16.05 -9.84
C LEU A 52 11.23 -17.19 -9.94
N ASN A 53 11.94 -17.43 -8.84
CA ASN A 53 12.65 -18.69 -8.67
C ASN A 53 11.66 -19.86 -8.74
N GLY A 54 11.84 -20.78 -9.71
CA GLY A 54 10.94 -21.91 -9.96
C GLY A 54 10.69 -22.82 -8.74
N ARG A 55 11.54 -22.74 -7.71
CA ARG A 55 11.34 -23.43 -6.42
C ARG A 55 10.21 -22.86 -5.55
N MET A 56 9.81 -21.61 -5.75
CA MET A 56 8.66 -21.01 -5.04
C MET A 56 7.30 -21.44 -5.62
N ILE A 57 7.31 -22.13 -6.77
CA ILE A 57 6.13 -22.38 -7.62
C ILE A 57 5.61 -23.82 -7.47
N SER A 58 6.38 -24.73 -6.87
CA SER A 58 5.97 -26.14 -6.75
C SER A 58 4.88 -26.31 -5.69
N GLY A 59 3.68 -26.69 -6.11
CA GLY A 59 2.64 -27.07 -5.15
C GLY A 59 1.26 -27.21 -5.74
N ASN A 60 0.35 -27.69 -4.89
CA ASN A 60 -1.07 -27.74 -5.17
C ASN A 60 -1.67 -26.35 -5.03
N MET A 61 -2.45 -25.91 -6.03
CA MET A 61 -3.10 -24.62 -6.09
C MET A 61 -4.04 -24.37 -4.90
N ILE A 62 -4.70 -25.42 -4.40
CA ILE A 62 -5.60 -25.35 -3.24
C ILE A 62 -4.80 -24.87 -2.01
N PHE A 63 -3.62 -25.45 -1.79
CA PHE A 63 -2.75 -25.14 -0.66
C PHE A 63 -1.62 -24.15 -0.99
N PHE A 64 -1.76 -23.41 -2.10
CA PHE A 64 -0.73 -22.47 -2.53
C PHE A 64 -0.49 -21.37 -1.47
N PRO A 65 0.77 -21.18 -1.02
CA PRO A 65 1.12 -20.30 0.11
C PRO A 65 1.17 -18.82 -0.29
N SER A 66 0.02 -18.30 -0.73
CA SER A 66 -0.13 -16.95 -1.30
C SER A 66 0.43 -15.87 -0.38
N GLN A 67 0.15 -15.94 0.92
CA GLN A 67 0.60 -14.93 1.88
C GLN A 67 2.12 -14.90 2.05
N LYS A 68 2.76 -16.07 2.07
CA LYS A 68 4.22 -16.17 2.18
C LYS A 68 4.89 -15.60 0.93
N ILE A 69 4.42 -15.99 -0.25
CA ILE A 69 4.95 -15.50 -1.53
C ILE A 69 4.76 -13.99 -1.65
N ARG A 70 3.59 -13.46 -1.25
CA ARG A 70 3.35 -12.02 -1.16
C ARG A 70 4.40 -11.33 -0.29
N GLN A 71 4.65 -11.83 0.91
CA GLN A 71 5.65 -11.25 1.83
C GLN A 71 7.07 -11.33 1.28
N ASP A 72 7.44 -12.45 0.66
CA ASP A 72 8.76 -12.62 0.06
C ASP A 72 8.96 -11.65 -1.12
N LEU A 73 7.96 -11.49 -1.99
CA LEU A 73 7.99 -10.51 -3.08
C LEU A 73 8.10 -9.07 -2.59
N LEU A 74 7.35 -8.69 -1.54
CA LEU A 74 7.44 -7.34 -0.97
C LEU A 74 8.79 -7.06 -0.30
N ARG A 75 9.50 -8.09 0.16
CA ARG A 75 10.85 -7.96 0.72
C ARG A 75 11.91 -7.83 -0.38
N GLU A 76 11.76 -8.59 -1.46
CA GLU A 76 12.72 -8.65 -2.56
C GLU A 76 12.60 -7.45 -3.52
N TYR A 77 11.38 -6.91 -3.70
CA TYR A 77 11.10 -5.81 -4.61
C TYR A 77 10.48 -4.63 -3.86
N PRO A 78 11.29 -3.73 -3.25
CA PRO A 78 10.78 -2.63 -2.42
C PRO A 78 9.94 -1.58 -3.16
N GLN A 79 10.05 -1.54 -4.49
CA GLN A 79 9.19 -0.73 -5.38
C GLN A 79 7.72 -1.19 -5.39
N LEU A 80 7.42 -2.37 -4.87
CA LEU A 80 6.06 -2.87 -4.70
C LEU A 80 5.41 -2.25 -3.46
N LYS A 81 4.22 -1.69 -3.65
CA LYS A 81 3.30 -1.34 -2.57
C LYS A 81 2.59 -2.59 -2.07
N ASP A 82 2.13 -3.41 -3.00
CA ASP A 82 1.43 -4.65 -2.71
C ASP A 82 1.57 -5.66 -3.87
N VAL A 83 1.16 -6.90 -3.64
CA VAL A 83 1.01 -7.96 -4.63
C VAL A 83 -0.32 -8.66 -4.41
N SER A 84 -1.19 -8.61 -5.42
CA SER A 84 -2.43 -9.40 -5.43
C SER A 84 -2.19 -10.74 -6.09
N ILE A 85 -2.47 -11.82 -5.37
CA ILE A 85 -2.34 -13.19 -5.89
C ILE A 85 -3.73 -13.77 -6.04
N ARG A 86 -4.12 -14.10 -7.27
CA ARG A 86 -5.42 -14.67 -7.61
C ARG A 86 -5.28 -16.10 -8.10
N LYS A 87 -6.14 -16.98 -7.60
CA LYS A 87 -6.21 -18.38 -8.01
C LYS A 87 -7.28 -18.53 -9.10
N GLN A 88 -6.86 -18.75 -10.33
CA GLN A 88 -7.73 -19.06 -11.48
C GLN A 88 -7.77 -20.57 -11.72
N PHE A 89 -8.72 -21.23 -11.06
CA PHE A 89 -8.84 -22.68 -11.12
C PHE A 89 -9.07 -23.18 -12.56
N PRO A 90 -8.54 -24.37 -12.91
CA PRO A 90 -7.91 -25.32 -11.98
C PRO A 90 -6.38 -25.21 -11.84
N HIS A 91 -5.67 -24.48 -12.71
CA HIS A 91 -4.21 -24.59 -12.83
C HIS A 91 -3.43 -23.27 -12.94
N THR A 92 -4.07 -22.10 -12.90
CA THR A 92 -3.43 -20.81 -13.18
C THR A 92 -3.38 -19.92 -11.94
N ILE A 93 -2.21 -19.38 -11.61
CA ILE A 93 -2.07 -18.35 -10.58
C ILE A 93 -1.69 -17.03 -11.24
N THR A 94 -2.49 -16.00 -11.01
CA THR A 94 -2.21 -14.66 -11.50
C THR A 94 -1.60 -13.85 -10.38
N ILE A 95 -0.41 -13.28 -10.63
CA ILE A 95 0.28 -12.38 -9.73
C ILE A 95 0.21 -10.98 -10.34
N ILE A 96 -0.40 -10.06 -9.60
CA ILE A 96 -0.64 -8.68 -10.03
C ILE A 96 0.17 -7.78 -9.09
N PRO A 97 1.38 -7.36 -9.49
CA PRO A 97 2.17 -6.41 -8.72
C PRO A 97 1.49 -5.04 -8.71
N ILE A 98 1.47 -4.38 -7.55
CA ILE A 98 0.99 -3.02 -7.37
C ILE A 98 2.20 -2.17 -7.01
N LEU A 99 2.64 -1.32 -7.94
CA LEU A 99 3.80 -0.44 -7.77
C LEU A 99 3.50 0.71 -6.80
N ARG A 100 4.53 1.16 -6.08
CA ARG A 100 4.48 2.43 -5.34
C ARG A 100 4.51 3.58 -6.33
N THR A 101 3.63 4.54 -6.12
CA THR A 101 3.60 5.79 -6.88
C THR A 101 4.21 6.90 -6.02
N PRO A 102 5.16 7.68 -6.54
CA PRO A 102 5.66 8.84 -5.81
C PRO A 102 4.52 9.83 -5.56
N PHE A 103 4.48 10.35 -4.34
CA PHE A 103 3.48 11.31 -3.87
C PHE A 103 4.11 12.68 -3.58
N ALA A 104 5.38 12.70 -3.20
CA ALA A 104 6.18 13.90 -3.02
C ALA A 104 7.65 13.63 -3.39
N ILE A 105 8.41 14.69 -3.58
CA ILE A 105 9.86 14.65 -3.78
C ILE A 105 10.53 15.10 -2.49
N LEU A 106 11.27 14.22 -1.83
CA LEU A 106 12.10 14.56 -0.68
C LEU A 106 13.47 15.04 -1.17
N ALA A 107 13.73 16.34 -1.05
CA ALA A 107 15.01 16.93 -1.34
C ALA A 107 15.91 16.85 -0.09
N THR A 108 17.09 16.27 -0.26
CA THR A 108 18.14 16.30 0.77
C THR A 108 19.38 16.99 0.22
N SER A 109 20.35 17.26 1.09
CA SER A 109 21.65 17.86 0.70
C SER A 109 22.42 17.08 -0.38
N LYS A 110 22.09 15.80 -0.62
CA LYS A 110 22.81 14.92 -1.55
C LYS A 110 22.03 14.59 -2.82
N ALA A 111 20.72 14.42 -2.72
CA ALA A 111 19.89 13.97 -3.83
C ALA A 111 18.40 14.23 -3.55
N SER A 112 17.60 14.15 -4.61
CA SER A 112 16.14 14.13 -4.53
C SER A 112 15.63 12.68 -4.58
N TYR A 113 14.69 12.36 -3.71
CA TYR A 113 14.11 11.03 -3.58
C TYR A 113 12.60 11.10 -3.79
N GLY A 114 12.03 10.19 -4.58
CA GLY A 114 10.58 10.02 -4.60
C GLY A 114 10.12 9.34 -3.32
N VAL A 115 9.13 9.90 -2.64
CA VAL A 115 8.49 9.28 -1.47
C VAL A 115 7.00 9.08 -1.75
N ASP A 116 6.46 7.93 -1.37
CA ASP A 116 5.02 7.69 -1.45
C ASP A 116 4.25 8.33 -0.28
N ALA A 117 2.92 8.25 -0.33
CA ALA A 117 2.04 8.83 0.68
C ALA A 117 2.17 8.19 2.07
N GLU A 118 2.83 7.03 2.16
CA GLU A 118 3.13 6.33 3.40
C GLU A 118 4.58 6.59 3.89
N GLY A 119 5.35 7.42 3.17
CA GLY A 119 6.72 7.78 3.51
C GLY A 119 7.78 6.77 3.13
N ASN A 120 7.49 5.86 2.19
CA ASN A 120 8.49 4.93 1.67
C ASN A 120 9.20 5.54 0.46
N VAL A 121 10.52 5.35 0.38
CA VAL A 121 11.31 5.82 -0.75
C VAL A 121 11.14 4.92 -1.96
N VAL A 122 10.64 5.49 -3.05
CA VAL A 122 10.33 4.80 -4.31
C VAL A 122 11.53 4.81 -5.27
N GLY A 123 12.30 5.91 -5.30
CA GLY A 123 13.41 6.06 -6.25
C GLY A 123 14.29 7.27 -5.95
N VAL A 124 15.40 7.38 -6.69
CA VAL A 124 16.37 8.50 -6.61
C VAL A 124 16.34 9.29 -7.92
N GLY A 125 16.55 10.61 -7.85
CA GLY A 125 16.62 11.47 -9.02
C GLY A 125 15.29 11.65 -9.73
N ILE A 126 14.18 11.56 -8.98
CA ILE A 126 12.85 11.87 -9.53
C ILE A 126 12.76 13.38 -9.70
N HIS A 127 12.62 13.82 -10.94
CA HIS A 127 12.46 15.22 -11.31
C HIS A 127 11.09 15.39 -11.98
N ASP A 128 10.04 15.41 -11.17
CA ASP A 128 8.67 15.66 -11.61
C ASP A 128 8.16 16.94 -10.94
N THR A 129 8.03 18.01 -11.74
CA THR A 129 7.59 19.32 -11.26
C THR A 129 6.12 19.37 -10.85
N SER A 130 5.35 18.30 -11.11
CA SER A 130 3.95 18.19 -10.68
C SER A 130 3.81 17.73 -9.23
N LEU A 131 4.87 17.14 -8.64
CA LEU A 131 4.86 16.66 -7.27
C LEU A 131 5.30 17.75 -6.28
N PRO A 132 4.71 17.80 -5.08
CA PRO A 132 5.18 18.67 -4.03
C PRO A 132 6.59 18.30 -3.56
N GLU A 133 7.41 19.31 -3.31
CA GLU A 133 8.77 19.13 -2.79
C GLU A 133 8.78 19.21 -1.25
N LEU A 134 9.51 18.31 -0.60
CA LEU A 134 9.80 18.30 0.82
C LEU A 134 11.27 18.66 1.01
N ASP A 135 11.55 19.90 1.39
CA ASP A 135 12.88 20.38 1.73
C ASP A 135 13.12 20.21 3.23
N ILE A 136 13.44 18.97 3.61
CA ILE A 136 13.60 18.53 5.00
C ILE A 136 14.87 17.69 5.07
N ASP A 137 15.87 18.18 5.80
CA ASP A 137 17.14 17.47 5.95
C ASP A 137 17.00 16.27 6.89
N VAL A 138 16.86 15.09 6.29
CA VAL A 138 16.84 13.79 6.98
C VAL A 138 18.12 12.98 6.76
N GLY A 139 19.16 13.62 6.23
CA GLY A 139 20.42 12.96 5.89
C GLY A 139 20.30 11.99 4.71
N THR A 140 20.87 10.80 4.85
CA THR A 140 20.96 9.82 3.75
C THR A 140 19.83 8.81 3.82
N VAL A 141 19.04 8.73 2.76
CA VAL A 141 17.91 7.82 2.64
C VAL A 141 18.19 6.74 1.61
N ARG A 142 17.60 5.55 1.79
CA ARG A 142 17.74 4.41 0.88
C ARG A 142 16.42 4.08 0.21
N VAL A 143 16.46 3.77 -1.09
CA VAL A 143 15.29 3.28 -1.82
C VAL A 143 14.78 2.00 -1.15
N GLY A 144 13.46 1.90 -1.04
CA GLY A 144 12.78 0.78 -0.40
C GLY A 144 12.68 0.85 1.12
N THR A 145 13.17 1.92 1.74
CA THR A 145 13.06 2.14 3.18
C THR A 145 12.03 3.20 3.52
N ALA A 146 11.42 3.06 4.70
CA ALA A 146 10.52 4.07 5.24
C ALA A 146 11.32 5.22 5.88
N VAL A 147 10.94 6.45 5.57
CA VAL A 147 11.48 7.65 6.22
C VAL A 147 10.76 7.84 7.55
N THR A 148 11.43 7.55 8.66
CA THR A 148 10.83 7.62 10.00
C THR A 148 10.86 9.02 10.62
N ASP A 149 11.45 9.99 9.92
CA ASP A 149 11.54 11.37 10.40
C ASP A 149 10.15 12.00 10.60
N GLN A 150 9.94 12.60 11.76
CA GLN A 150 8.62 13.11 12.15
C GLN A 150 8.19 14.32 11.30
N ASN A 151 9.13 15.17 10.87
CA ASN A 151 8.82 16.28 9.97
C ASN A 151 8.31 15.77 8.62
N VAL A 152 8.98 14.77 8.06
CA VAL A 152 8.54 14.15 6.80
C VAL A 152 7.17 13.50 6.96
N GLN A 153 6.93 12.76 8.04
CA GLN A 153 5.63 12.13 8.29
C GLN A 153 4.50 13.15 8.46
N SER A 154 4.72 14.22 9.23
CA SER A 154 3.76 15.32 9.38
C SER A 154 3.51 16.06 8.07
N ALA A 155 4.56 16.30 7.26
CA ALA A 155 4.44 16.93 5.96
C ALA A 155 3.59 16.08 4.99
N LEU A 156 3.84 14.77 4.92
CA LEU A 156 3.06 13.84 4.09
C LEU A 156 1.60 13.76 4.52
N GLN A 157 1.33 13.71 5.82
CA GLN A 157 -0.05 13.73 6.35
C GLN A 157 -0.76 15.04 6.01
N PHE A 158 -0.07 16.18 6.16
CA PHE A 158 -0.59 17.48 5.76
C PHE A 158 -0.90 17.52 4.26
N LEU A 159 0.03 17.08 3.40
CA LEU A 159 -0.19 17.02 1.95
C LEU A 159 -1.40 16.18 1.57
N LYS A 160 -1.53 14.99 2.18
CA LYS A 160 -2.64 14.06 1.91
C LYS A 160 -4.00 14.69 2.15
N GLN A 161 -4.14 15.50 3.21
CA GLN A 161 -5.41 16.14 3.55
C GLN A 161 -5.60 17.50 2.87
N SER A 162 -4.52 18.28 2.67
CA SER A 162 -4.58 19.63 2.09
C SER A 162 -4.81 19.65 0.58
N THR A 163 -4.48 18.57 -0.15
CA THR A 163 -4.63 18.48 -1.61
C THR A 163 -6.06 18.81 -2.10
N LEU A 164 -7.09 18.52 -1.29
CA LEU A 164 -8.49 18.83 -1.60
C LEU A 164 -8.88 20.29 -1.36
N LEU A 165 -8.12 21.00 -0.52
CA LEU A 165 -8.40 22.37 -0.10
C LEU A 165 -7.62 23.38 -0.96
N LEU A 166 -6.33 23.11 -1.16
CA LEU A 166 -5.40 23.97 -1.88
C LEU A 166 -4.21 23.17 -2.45
N PRO A 167 -3.66 23.56 -3.61
CA PRO A 167 -2.48 22.92 -4.17
C PRO A 167 -1.24 23.37 -3.39
N VAL A 168 -0.61 22.44 -2.67
CA VAL A 168 0.65 22.68 -1.96
C VAL A 168 1.80 22.29 -2.89
N SER A 169 2.73 23.20 -3.14
CA SER A 169 3.86 22.98 -4.05
C SER A 169 5.15 22.57 -3.31
N ALA A 170 5.31 23.00 -2.06
CA ALA A 170 6.48 22.68 -1.27
C ALA A 170 6.18 22.69 0.23
N ILE A 171 6.93 21.92 1.01
CA ILE A 171 6.97 22.00 2.47
C ILE A 171 8.44 21.99 2.90
N SER A 172 8.83 22.94 3.73
CA SER A 172 10.18 23.00 4.30
C SER A 172 10.14 23.10 5.82
N THR A 173 11.27 22.79 6.45
CA THR A 173 11.48 23.10 7.86
C THR A 173 11.59 24.62 8.04
N SER A 174 10.88 25.17 9.01
CA SER A 174 10.97 26.58 9.38
C SER A 174 12.30 26.90 10.09
N GLU A 175 12.65 28.18 10.20
CA GLU A 175 13.87 28.64 10.87
C GLU A 175 13.95 28.24 12.34
N ASP A 176 12.81 28.01 12.99
CA ASP A 176 12.76 27.55 14.38
C ASP A 176 13.08 26.06 14.54
N GLY A 177 13.18 25.29 13.44
CA GLY A 177 13.44 23.84 13.45
C GLY A 177 12.31 22.99 14.02
N LEU A 178 11.23 23.61 14.52
CA LEU A 178 10.13 22.95 15.23
C LEU A 178 8.83 22.97 14.44
N SER A 179 8.73 23.87 13.47
CA SER A 179 7.58 24.03 12.60
C SER A 179 7.89 23.75 11.14
N LEU A 180 6.84 23.44 10.40
CA LEU A 180 6.85 23.22 8.97
C LEU A 180 6.17 24.40 8.29
N ARG A 181 6.67 24.73 7.11
CA ARG A 181 6.16 25.79 6.25
C ARG A 181 5.71 25.18 4.93
N ALA A 182 4.41 25.10 4.70
CA ALA A 182 3.84 24.70 3.43
C ALA A 182 3.59 25.92 2.53
N LYS A 183 3.93 25.79 1.24
CA LYS A 183 3.73 26.83 0.23
C LYS A 183 2.61 26.46 -0.71
N SER A 184 1.66 27.37 -0.90
CA SER A 184 0.58 27.28 -1.88
C SER A 184 0.47 28.58 -2.65
N GLY A 185 1.05 28.62 -3.86
CA GLY A 185 1.19 29.85 -4.63
C GLY A 185 2.01 30.90 -3.87
N GLN A 186 1.35 31.99 -3.47
CA GLN A 186 1.93 33.09 -2.68
C GLN A 186 1.63 32.99 -1.17
N THR A 187 0.84 32.00 -0.76
CA THR A 187 0.46 31.79 0.64
C THR A 187 1.40 30.80 1.29
N GLU A 188 1.95 31.17 2.43
CA GLU A 188 2.70 30.30 3.33
C GLU A 188 1.81 29.87 4.51
N ILE A 189 1.87 28.59 4.87
CA ILE A 189 1.11 28.00 5.96
C ILE A 189 2.11 27.43 6.95
N LEU A 190 2.16 28.00 8.15
CA LEU A 190 3.03 27.48 9.22
C LEU A 190 2.24 26.58 10.15
N PHE A 191 2.82 25.43 10.49
CA PHE A 191 2.21 24.48 11.42
C PHE A 191 3.24 23.67 12.20
N THR A 192 2.85 23.08 13.32
CA THR A 192 3.73 22.24 14.14
C THR A 192 3.35 20.77 13.99
N GLN A 193 4.31 19.90 14.30
CA GLN A 193 4.12 18.45 14.35
C GLN A 193 3.33 17.99 15.59
N SER A 194 3.13 18.87 16.58
CA SER A 194 2.50 18.56 17.87
C SER A 194 0.97 18.61 17.82
N GLN A 195 0.39 19.25 16.82
CA GLN A 195 -1.07 19.34 16.68
C GLN A 195 -1.62 18.18 15.86
N PRO A 196 -2.79 17.61 16.23
CA PRO A 196 -3.48 16.64 15.39
C PRO A 196 -3.82 17.24 14.02
N VAL A 197 -3.47 16.51 12.95
CA VAL A 197 -3.65 16.98 11.56
C VAL A 197 -5.12 17.29 11.26
N ASP A 198 -6.05 16.51 11.81
CA ASP A 198 -7.49 16.72 11.59
C ASP A 198 -7.97 18.09 12.13
N SER A 199 -7.50 18.50 13.31
CA SER A 199 -7.82 19.81 13.90
C SER A 199 -7.22 20.96 13.09
N LEU A 200 -6.00 20.76 12.62
CA LEU A 200 -5.28 21.70 11.77
C LEU A 200 -6.02 21.90 10.44
N MET A 201 -6.45 20.80 9.80
CA MET A 201 -7.22 20.84 8.55
C MET A 201 -8.60 21.47 8.72
N ALA A 202 -9.33 21.18 9.81
CA ALA A 202 -10.62 21.81 10.08
C ALA A 202 -10.47 23.34 10.20
N THR A 203 -9.43 23.79 10.90
CA THR A 203 -9.10 25.22 11.03
C THR A 203 -8.74 25.82 9.68
N LEU A 204 -7.84 25.18 8.93
CA LEU A 204 -7.42 25.63 7.61
C LEU A 204 -8.59 25.72 6.63
N GLN A 205 -9.47 24.71 6.60
CA GLN A 205 -10.67 24.70 5.76
C GLN A 205 -11.58 25.89 6.07
N THR A 206 -11.80 26.18 7.37
CA THR A 206 -12.62 27.32 7.81
C THR A 206 -12.01 28.64 7.32
N LEU A 207 -10.68 28.80 7.49
CA LEU A 207 -9.96 30.00 7.05
C LEU A 207 -10.02 30.17 5.54
N ILE A 208 -9.68 29.13 4.77
CA ILE A 208 -9.68 29.18 3.30
C ILE A 208 -11.08 29.47 2.75
N THR A 209 -12.12 28.92 3.38
CA THR A 209 -13.52 29.22 3.00
C THR A 209 -13.83 30.71 3.21
N GLY A 210 -13.49 31.27 4.37
CA GLY A 210 -13.70 32.70 4.65
C GLY A 210 -12.88 33.62 3.73
N VAL A 211 -11.63 33.25 3.46
CA VAL A 211 -10.72 33.98 2.57
C VAL A 211 -11.23 34.00 1.13
N ARG A 212 -11.77 32.86 0.63
CA ARG A 212 -12.40 32.80 -0.70
C ARG A 212 -13.59 33.74 -0.84
N ILE A 213 -14.40 33.91 0.22
CA ILE A 213 -15.52 34.86 0.24
C ILE A 213 -15.00 36.31 0.13
N LYS A 214 -13.87 36.62 0.78
CA LYS A 214 -13.26 37.95 0.76
C LYS A 214 -12.53 38.26 -0.56
N GLY A 215 -12.13 37.24 -1.32
CA GLY A 215 -11.57 37.38 -2.67
C GLY A 215 -10.06 37.65 -2.75
N THR A 216 -9.36 37.75 -1.61
CA THR A 216 -7.89 37.91 -1.56
C THR A 216 -7.32 36.79 -0.72
N MET A 217 -6.24 36.14 -1.15
CA MET A 217 -5.51 35.15 -0.34
C MET A 217 -4.49 35.85 0.56
N PRO A 218 -4.33 35.44 1.83
CA PRO A 218 -3.29 35.97 2.70
C PRO A 218 -1.91 35.52 2.25
N LYS A 219 -0.87 36.28 2.60
CA LYS A 219 0.52 35.86 2.44
C LYS A 219 0.90 34.78 3.44
N ILE A 220 0.45 34.89 4.69
CA ILE A 220 0.81 33.95 5.76
C ILE A 220 -0.43 33.53 6.54
N ILE A 221 -0.56 32.23 6.77
CA ILE A 221 -1.50 31.59 7.70
C ILE A 221 -0.68 30.83 8.74
N ASP A 222 -0.60 31.35 9.96
CA ASP A 222 0.12 30.70 11.05
C ASP A 222 -0.85 29.89 11.91
N LEU A 223 -0.78 28.57 11.79
CA LEU A 223 -1.59 27.59 12.52
C LEU A 223 -0.87 27.03 13.76
N ARG A 224 0.32 27.53 14.10
CA ARG A 224 1.09 27.03 15.26
C ARG A 224 0.41 27.34 16.61
N PHE A 225 -0.52 28.30 16.62
CA PHE A 225 -1.23 28.77 17.81
C PHE A 225 -2.69 28.30 17.82
N SER A 226 -3.29 28.21 19.01
CA SER A 226 -4.72 27.88 19.16
C SER A 226 -5.66 28.87 18.49
N LYS A 227 -5.23 30.13 18.34
CA LYS A 227 -5.90 31.14 17.52
C LYS A 227 -4.99 31.45 16.33
N PRO A 228 -5.38 31.11 15.10
CA PRO A 228 -4.52 31.28 13.95
C PRO A 228 -4.27 32.77 13.65
N VAL A 229 -3.05 33.09 13.22
CA VAL A 229 -2.65 34.45 12.85
C VAL A 229 -2.57 34.56 11.34
N ILE A 230 -3.14 35.62 10.76
CA ILE A 230 -3.22 35.82 9.31
C ILE A 230 -2.53 37.13 8.94
N GLN A 231 -1.64 37.08 7.94
CA GLN A 231 -0.98 38.27 7.39
C GLN A 231 -1.30 38.42 5.90
N TRP A 232 -1.54 39.64 5.44
CA TRP A 232 -2.05 39.96 4.10
C TRP A 232 -0.97 40.53 3.17
#